data_AF-A0A942ET49-F1
#
_entry.id   AF-A0A942ET49-F1
#
_cell.length_a   1.000
_cell.length_b   1.000
_cell.length_c   1.000
_cell.angle_alpha   90.00
_cell.angle_beta   90.00
_cell.angle_gamma   90.00
#
_symmetry.space_group_name_H-M   'P 1'
#
loop_
_entity.id
_entity.type
_entity.pdbx_description
1 polymer ?
#
loop_
_entity_poly.entity_id
_entity_poly.type
_entity_poly.pdbx_seq_one_letter_code
_entity_poly.pdbx_strand_id
1 'polypeptide(L)' 'MSDKLKDLLQNGPIAINIGIFDFAETLKIQGVEVIHLNWSPPAGGDPELIELLDQLL' A
#
# COMPACT_ATOMS: atom_id res chain seq x y z
N MET A 1 -11.78 -26.06 1.47
CA MET A 1 -11.44 -24.96 0.54
C MET A 1 -12.57 -23.95 0.39
N SER A 2 -13.84 -24.40 0.36
CA SER A 2 -15.05 -23.55 0.36
C SER A 2 -15.05 -22.47 1.45
N ASP A 3 -14.77 -22.84 2.70
CA ASP A 3 -15.17 -21.98 3.82
C ASP A 3 -14.23 -20.79 4.05
N LYS A 4 -12.92 -20.97 3.79
CA LYS A 4 -11.95 -19.86 3.81
C LYS A 4 -12.20 -18.83 2.73
N LEU A 5 -12.65 -19.27 1.54
CA LEU A 5 -12.98 -18.35 0.46
C LEU A 5 -14.27 -17.58 0.77
N LYS A 6 -15.27 -18.26 1.35
CA LYS A 6 -16.51 -17.61 1.81
C LYS A 6 -16.21 -16.55 2.88
N ASP A 7 -15.38 -16.89 3.85
CA ASP A 7 -14.95 -15.99 4.91
C ASP A 7 -14.23 -14.74 4.35
N LEU A 8 -13.26 -14.94 3.45
CA LEU A 8 -12.54 -13.84 2.79
C LEU A 8 -13.47 -12.90 2.01
N LEU A 9 -14.46 -13.43 1.29
CA LEU A 9 -15.41 -12.62 0.52
C LEU A 9 -16.43 -11.90 1.39
N GLN A 10 -16.74 -12.43 2.58
CA GLN A 10 -17.68 -11.82 3.54
C GLN A 10 -17.01 -10.76 4.41
N ASN A 11 -15.82 -11.07 4.93
CA ASN A 11 -15.13 -10.26 5.93
C ASN A 11 -13.99 -9.41 5.33
N GLY A 12 -13.64 -9.65 4.06
CA GLY A 12 -12.58 -8.94 3.36
C GLY A 12 -11.17 -9.43 3.74
N PRO A 13 -10.14 -9.04 2.96
CA PRO A 13 -8.75 -9.30 3.30
C PRO A 13 -8.24 -8.33 4.38
N ILE A 14 -7.23 -8.76 5.14
CA ILE A 14 -6.36 -7.85 5.88
C ILE A 14 -5.30 -7.33 4.92
N ALA A 15 -5.21 -6.00 4.76
CA ALA A 15 -4.35 -5.40 3.76
C ALA A 15 -2.97 -5.01 4.32
N ILE A 16 -1.92 -5.28 3.54
CA ILE A 16 -0.59 -4.69 3.73
C ILE A 16 -0.31 -3.82 2.50
N ASN A 17 -0.33 -2.50 2.67
CA ASN A 17 -0.08 -1.55 1.59
C ASN A 17 1.41 -1.26 1.45
N ILE A 18 1.94 -1.39 0.23
CA ILE A 18 3.33 -1.06 -0.13
C ILE A 18 3.29 -0.05 -1.27
N GLY A 19 4.14 0.98 -1.22
CA GLY A 19 4.19 2.02 -2.24
C GLY A 19 3.40 3.26 -1.83
N ILE A 20 2.43 3.68 -2.64
CA ILE A 20 1.73 4.96 -2.44
C ILE A 20 0.89 4.91 -1.14
N PHE A 21 1.13 5.87 -0.25
CA PHE A 21 0.46 5.95 1.05
C PHE A 21 -1.06 6.15 0.94
N ASP A 22 -1.53 6.90 -0.05
CA ASP A 22 -2.93 7.25 -0.25
C ASP A 22 -3.87 6.05 -0.39
N PHE A 23 -3.36 4.90 -0.87
CA PHE A 23 -4.14 3.66 -0.89
C PHE A 23 -4.41 3.12 0.51
N ALA A 24 -3.45 3.21 1.43
CA ALA A 24 -3.69 2.87 2.83
C ALA A 24 -4.69 3.82 3.48
N GLU A 25 -4.59 5.13 3.23
CA GLU A 25 -5.54 6.10 3.78
C GLU A 25 -6.96 5.86 3.24
N THR A 26 -7.09 5.58 1.95
CA THR A 26 -8.38 5.26 1.33
C THR A 26 -9.02 4.03 1.97
N LEU A 27 -8.24 2.97 2.24
CA LEU A 27 -8.71 1.77 2.92
C LEU A 27 -9.13 2.05 4.36
N LYS A 28 -8.37 2.86 5.11
CA LYS A 28 -8.75 3.26 6.48
C LYS A 28 -10.05 4.05 6.51
N ILE A 29 -10.26 4.97 5.57
CA ILE A 29 -11.50 5.76 5.46
C ILE A 29 -12.71 4.84 5.21
N GLN A 30 -12.52 3.75 4.48
CA GLN A 30 -13.55 2.73 4.25
C GLN A 30 -13.72 1.75 5.43
N GLY A 31 -12.98 1.93 6.53
CA GLY A 31 -13.03 1.08 7.71
C GLY A 31 -12.32 -0.26 7.56
N VAL A 32 -11.47 -0.43 6.53
CA VAL A 32 -10.69 -1.65 6.31
C VAL A 32 -9.42 -1.63 7.17
N GLU A 33 -9.10 -2.75 7.80
CA GLU A 33 -7.84 -2.92 8.51
C GLU A 33 -6.67 -2.98 7.52
N VAL A 34 -5.75 -2.01 7.62
CA VAL A 34 -4.59 -1.91 6.74
C VAL A 34 -3.35 -1.46 7.50
N ILE A 35 -2.23 -2.12 7.21
CA ILE A 35 -0.89 -1.69 7.64
C ILE A 35 -0.18 -1.14 6.41
N HIS A 36 0.35 0.09 6.49
CA HIS A 36 1.24 0.61 5.47
C HIS A 36 2.69 0.26 5.81
N LEU A 37 3.34 -0.48 4.92
CA LEU A 37 4.77 -0.74 5.02
C LEU A 37 5.52 0.40 4.34
N ASN A 38 6.23 1.19 5.15
CA ASN A 38 7.15 2.20 4.65
C ASN A 38 8.40 1.51 4.08
N TRP A 39 8.36 1.21 2.78
CA TRP A 39 9.38 0.48 2.05
C TRP A 39 9.90 1.30 0.88
N SER A 40 11.21 1.25 0.64
CA SER A 40 11.86 1.81 -0.54
C SER A 40 12.81 0.79 -1.18
N PRO A 41 13.06 0.88 -2.50
CA PRO A 41 13.99 -0.01 -3.19
C PRO A 41 15.40 0.08 -2.56
N PRO A 42 16.12 -1.05 -2.43
CA PRO A 42 17.43 -1.06 -1.78
C PRO A 42 18.49 -0.25 -2.52
N ALA A 43 18.35 -0.10 -3.84
CA ALA A 43 19.12 0.87 -4.61
C ALA A 43 18.42 2.23 -4.48
N GLY A 44 18.93 3.11 -3.62
CA GLY A 44 18.37 4.44 -3.32
C GLY A 44 18.36 5.42 -4.49
N GLY A 45 18.55 4.95 -5.73
CA GLY A 45 18.55 5.73 -6.96
C GLY A 45 19.70 6.73 -7.05
N ASP A 46 19.67 7.52 -8.12
CA ASP A 46 20.47 8.73 -8.25
C ASP A 46 19.72 9.88 -7.54
N PRO A 47 20.26 10.48 -6.47
CA PRO A 47 19.58 11.54 -5.73
C PRO A 47 19.19 12.74 -6.59
N GLU A 48 20.01 13.13 -7.57
CA GLU A 48 19.71 14.29 -8.42
C GLU A 48 18.50 14.01 -9.31
N LEU A 49 18.39 12.78 -9.82
CA LEU A 49 17.26 12.36 -10.66
C LEU A 49 15.98 12.24 -9.84
N ILE A 50 16.07 11.78 -8.59
CA ILE A 50 14.92 11.71 -7.67
C ILE A 50 14.40 13.13 -7.37
N GLU A 51 15.29 14.06 -7.03
CA GLU A 51 14.89 15.45 -6.78
C GLU A 51 14.24 16.09 -8.02
N LEU A 52 14.75 15.80 -9.22
CA LEU A 52 14.15 16.30 -10.45
C LEU A 52 12.75 15.72 -10.70
N LEU A 53 12.53 14.43 -10.41
CA LEU A 53 11.22 13.80 -10.51
C LEU A 53 10.23 14.39 -9.50
N ASP A 54 10.67 14.69 -8.27
CA ASP A 54 9.85 15.31 -7.23
C ASP A 54 9.40 16.74 -7.60
N GLN A 55 10.12 17.43 -8.48
CA GLN A 55 9.69 18.74 -9.00
C GLN A 55 8.60 18.66 -10.08
N LEU A 56 8.41 17.49 -10.69
CA LEU A 56 7.44 17.27 -11.76
C LEU A 56 6.11 16.66 -11.27
N LEU A 57 6.13 16.01 -10.11
CA LEU A 57 5.00 15.32 -9.49
C LEU A 57 4.31 16.19 -8.43
#